data_AF-A0A3D6EIN0-F1
#
_entry.id   AF-A0A3D6EIN0-F1
#
_cell.length_a   1.000
_cell.length_b   1.000
_cell.length_c   1.000
_cell.angle_alpha   90.00
_cell.angle_beta   90.00
_cell.angle_gamma   90.00
#
_symmetry.space_group_name_H-M   'P 1'
#
loop_
_entity.id
_entity.type
_entity.pdbx_description
1 polymer ?
#
loop_
_entity_poly.entity_id
_entity_poly.type
_entity_poly.pdbx_seq_one_letter_code
_entity_poly.pdbx_strand_id
1 'polypeptide(L)'
;MADNYLERREAELHSGKSSVIKVNPSLDTLIKRIASCTGRADEAYTVKQAQLDAIARSARILAGECTLSPEEASASIRAQCSDTFILGQKVMIMVLKAAELKLSCHIDHDTPDTVTLTFFRQTV
;
A
#
# COMPACT_ATOMS: atom_id res chain seq x y z
N MET A 1 -20.75 26.83 -8.88
CA MET A 1 -21.41 25.88 -9.80
C MET A 1 -20.76 24.54 -9.60
N ALA A 2 -21.42 23.61 -8.92
CA ALA A 2 -20.86 22.29 -8.65
C ALA A 2 -20.95 21.46 -9.94
N ASP A 3 -19.80 21.08 -10.47
CA ASP A 3 -19.68 20.22 -11.63
C ASP A 3 -20.27 18.86 -11.25
N ASN A 4 -21.41 18.51 -11.86
CA ASN A 4 -22.20 17.35 -11.46
C ASN A 4 -21.63 16.07 -12.08
N TYR A 5 -20.43 15.73 -11.61
CA TYR A 5 -19.68 14.55 -12.04
C TYR A 5 -20.50 13.26 -11.86
N LEU A 6 -21.36 13.21 -10.84
CA LEU A 6 -22.23 12.08 -10.57
C LEU A 6 -23.33 11.93 -11.63
N GLU A 7 -24.01 13.03 -11.99
CA GLU A 7 -25.04 13.02 -13.04
C GLU A 7 -24.48 12.66 -14.43
N ARG A 8 -23.27 13.18 -14.79
CA ARG A 8 -22.62 12.79 -16.05
C ARG A 8 -22.27 11.30 -16.09
N ARG A 9 -21.82 10.75 -14.97
CA ARG A 9 -21.39 9.35 -14.88
C ARG A 9 -22.57 8.38 -14.91
N GLU A 10 -23.70 8.77 -14.33
CA GLU A 10 -24.97 8.03 -14.39
C GLU A 10 -25.51 8.00 -15.84
N ALA A 11 -25.48 9.14 -16.53
CA ALA A 11 -25.86 9.21 -17.95
C ALA A 11 -24.94 8.34 -18.85
N GLU A 12 -23.63 8.29 -18.55
CA GLU A 12 -22.68 7.45 -19.28
C GLU A 12 -22.94 5.94 -19.05
N LEU A 13 -23.28 5.53 -17.83
CA LEU A 13 -23.68 4.16 -17.49
C LEU A 13 -24.97 3.74 -18.22
N HIS A 14 -25.98 4.62 -18.25
CA HIS A 14 -27.23 4.35 -18.96
C HIS A 14 -27.08 4.35 -20.50
N SER A 15 -26.06 5.02 -21.04
CA SER A 15 -25.79 5.04 -22.49
C SER A 15 -25.17 3.75 -23.05
N GLY A 16 -24.97 2.72 -22.23
CA GLY A 16 -24.38 1.45 -22.65
C GLY A 16 -22.88 1.52 -22.98
N LYS A 17 -22.23 2.66 -22.73
CA LYS A 17 -20.77 2.74 -22.75
C LYS A 17 -20.24 1.97 -21.55
N SER A 18 -19.41 0.96 -21.82
CA SER A 18 -18.70 0.21 -20.77
C SER A 18 -17.98 1.21 -19.88
N SER A 19 -18.54 1.47 -18.70
CA SER A 19 -17.81 2.15 -17.65
C SER A 19 -16.62 1.26 -17.33
N VAL A 20 -15.42 1.65 -17.75
CA VAL A 20 -14.20 0.95 -17.39
C VAL A 20 -14.03 1.13 -15.89
N ILE A 21 -14.66 0.25 -15.11
CA ILE A 21 -14.34 0.08 -13.70
C ILE A 21 -12.90 -0.40 -13.73
N LYS A 22 -11.94 0.45 -13.36
CA LYS A 22 -10.60 0.00 -13.02
C LYS A 22 -10.77 -0.90 -11.80
N VAL A 23 -10.97 -2.19 -12.04
CA VAL A 23 -11.05 -3.19 -10.98
C VAL A 23 -9.71 -3.17 -10.28
N ASN A 24 -9.72 -2.99 -8.97
CA ASN A 24 -8.52 -3.15 -8.17
C ASN A 24 -7.92 -4.54 -8.45
N PRO A 25 -6.58 -4.68 -8.50
CA PRO A 25 -5.95 -5.98 -8.72
C PRO A 25 -6.48 -7.00 -7.71
N SER A 26 -6.70 -8.24 -8.16
CA SER A 26 -7.12 -9.33 -7.27
C SER A 26 -6.05 -9.61 -6.21
N LEU A 27 -6.45 -10.22 -5.10
CA LEU A 27 -5.51 -10.64 -4.06
C LEU A 27 -4.39 -11.51 -4.64
N ASP A 28 -4.71 -12.46 -5.51
CA ASP A 28 -3.72 -13.30 -6.20
C ASP A 28 -2.73 -12.49 -7.04
N THR A 29 -3.21 -11.41 -7.67
CA THR A 29 -2.35 -10.51 -8.46
C THR A 29 -1.38 -9.76 -7.55
N LEU A 30 -1.86 -9.29 -6.40
CA LEU A 30 -1.02 -8.63 -5.40
C LEU A 30 0.01 -9.59 -4.81
N ILE A 31 -0.39 -10.80 -4.42
CA ILE A 31 0.52 -11.83 -3.90
C ILE A 31 1.59 -12.19 -4.94
N LYS A 32 1.20 -12.38 -6.21
CA LYS A 32 2.15 -12.62 -7.29
C LYS A 32 3.16 -11.48 -7.44
N ARG A 33 2.72 -10.22 -7.34
CA ARG A 33 3.60 -9.05 -7.43
C ARG A 33 4.60 -9.01 -6.26
N ILE A 34 4.14 -9.32 -5.04
CA ILE A 34 5.00 -9.40 -3.86
C ILE A 34 6.04 -10.51 -4.05
N ALA A 35 5.61 -11.69 -4.51
CA ALA A 35 6.49 -12.83 -4.75
C ALA A 35 7.48 -12.59 -5.91
N SER A 36 7.10 -11.81 -6.92
CA SER A 36 7.95 -11.46 -8.05
C SER A 36 8.91 -10.31 -7.76
N CYS A 37 9.09 -9.93 -6.50
CA CYS A 37 9.96 -8.84 -6.10
C CYS A 37 11.45 -9.22 -6.25
N THR A 38 11.94 -9.27 -7.50
CA THR A 38 13.33 -9.59 -7.85
C THR A 38 14.03 -8.46 -8.61
N GLY A 39 13.30 -7.42 -9.03
CA GLY A 39 13.83 -6.27 -9.74
C GLY A 39 14.58 -5.28 -8.84
N ARG A 40 15.51 -4.53 -9.42
CA ARG A 40 16.22 -3.43 -8.75
C ARG A 40 15.26 -2.28 -8.42
N ALA A 41 15.61 -1.54 -7.37
CA ALA A 41 14.93 -0.30 -7.04
C ALA A 41 15.16 0.75 -8.15
N ASP A 42 14.08 1.42 -8.54
CA ASP A 42 14.08 2.58 -9.42
C ASP A 42 14.58 3.79 -8.61
N GLU A 43 15.88 4.08 -8.72
CA GLU A 43 16.54 5.19 -7.99
C GLU A 43 15.96 6.56 -8.35
N ALA A 44 15.29 6.71 -9.50
CA ALA A 44 14.66 7.96 -9.90
C ALA A 44 13.29 8.17 -9.23
N TYR A 45 12.71 7.14 -8.62
CA TYR A 45 11.40 7.21 -8.00
C TYR A 45 11.48 7.51 -6.51
N THR A 46 10.97 8.68 -6.10
CA THR A 46 10.82 9.03 -4.69
C THR A 46 9.44 8.65 -4.16
N VAL A 47 9.39 7.78 -3.14
CA VAL A 47 8.15 7.49 -2.40
C VAL A 47 7.73 8.73 -1.63
N LYS A 48 6.47 9.13 -1.76
CA LYS A 48 5.94 10.34 -1.11
C LYS A 48 5.23 10.03 0.20
N GLN A 49 5.20 10.99 1.13
CA GLN A 49 4.51 10.84 2.42
C GLN A 49 3.05 10.38 2.26
N ALA A 50 2.33 10.91 1.26
CA ALA A 50 0.94 10.52 1.01
C ALA A 50 0.76 9.01 0.74
N GLN A 51 1.77 8.36 0.16
CA GLN A 51 1.78 6.91 -0.08
C GLN A 51 2.04 6.15 1.23
N LEU A 52 3.02 6.59 2.03
CA LEU A 52 3.30 6.02 3.34
C LEU A 52 2.11 6.14 4.29
N ASP A 53 1.44 7.30 4.29
CA ASP A 53 0.23 7.53 5.08
C ASP A 53 -0.92 6.63 4.61
N ALA A 54 -1.06 6.38 3.31
CA ALA A 54 -2.06 5.46 2.80
C ALA A 54 -1.82 4.02 3.28
N ILE A 55 -0.56 3.59 3.27
CA ILE A 55 -0.14 2.28 3.77
C ILE A 55 -0.39 2.16 5.28
N ALA A 56 0.05 3.15 6.07
CA ALA A 56 -0.15 3.17 7.52
C ALA A 56 -1.65 3.24 7.89
N ARG A 57 -2.46 4.01 7.16
CA ARG A 57 -3.92 4.05 7.35
C ARG A 57 -4.56 2.69 7.11
N SER A 58 -4.16 1.95 6.07
CA SER A 58 -4.67 0.59 5.83
C SER A 58 -4.36 -0.35 6.99
N ALA A 59 -3.17 -0.29 7.58
CA ALA A 59 -2.83 -1.10 8.74
C ALA A 59 -3.64 -0.72 9.99
N ARG A 60 -3.94 0.57 10.20
CA ARG A 60 -4.76 1.05 11.33
C ARG A 60 -6.21 0.56 11.30
N ILE A 61 -6.72 0.09 10.16
CA ILE A 61 -8.08 -0.48 10.05
C ILE A 61 -8.18 -1.80 10.84
N LEU A 62 -7.10 -2.57 10.94
CA LEU A 62 -7.08 -3.80 11.73
C LEU A 62 -7.17 -3.49 13.23
N ALA A 63 -7.77 -4.39 14.00
CA ALA A 63 -7.71 -4.33 15.47
C ALA A 63 -6.26 -4.47 15.98
N GLY A 64 -6.04 -4.08 17.24
CA GLY A 64 -4.73 -4.18 17.90
C GLY A 64 -3.92 -2.89 17.88
N GLU A 65 -3.30 -2.58 19.02
CA GLU A 65 -2.48 -1.38 19.21
C GLU A 65 -1.08 -1.60 18.64
N CYS A 66 -0.72 -0.72 17.70
CA CYS A 66 0.61 -0.67 17.12
C CYS A 66 0.99 0.78 16.85
N THR A 67 2.22 1.15 17.16
CA THR A 67 2.81 2.43 16.76
C THR A 67 3.32 2.29 15.34
N LEU A 68 2.82 3.13 14.43
CA LEU A 68 3.25 3.21 13.04
C LEU A 68 3.81 4.60 12.75
N SER A 69 5.11 4.66 12.48
CA SER A 69 5.85 5.89 12.24
C SER A 69 6.34 5.93 10.79
N PRO A 70 5.59 6.57 9.87
CA PRO A 70 6.03 6.78 8.49
C PRO A 70 7.09 7.87 8.40
N GLU A 71 8.11 7.65 7.57
CA GLU A 71 9.22 8.58 7.33
C GLU A 71 9.53 8.69 5.83
N GLU A 72 9.24 9.85 5.22
CA GLU A 72 9.46 10.08 3.78
C GLU A 72 10.94 10.04 3.40
N ALA A 73 11.84 10.58 4.24
CA ALA A 73 13.26 10.68 3.93
C ALA A 73 13.94 9.32 3.71
N SER A 74 13.53 8.31 4.48
CA SER A 74 13.98 6.92 4.37
C SER A 74 13.03 6.05 3.52
N ALA A 75 11.93 6.63 3.01
CA ALA A 75 10.84 5.90 2.38
C ALA A 75 10.35 4.71 3.22
N SER A 76 10.28 4.85 4.55
CA SER A 76 10.05 3.74 5.46
C SER A 76 8.82 3.91 6.35
N ILE A 77 8.33 2.80 6.91
CA ILE A 77 7.39 2.79 8.03
C ILE A 77 7.97 1.88 9.10
N ARG A 78 8.23 2.45 10.28
CA ARG A 78 8.55 1.67 11.48
C ARG A 78 7.28 1.25 12.18
N ALA A 79 7.10 -0.05 12.39
CA ALA A 79 5.96 -0.63 13.06
C ALA A 79 6.39 -1.34 14.35
N GLN A 80 5.79 -0.96 15.47
CA GLN A 80 6.02 -1.57 16.76
C GLN A 80 4.70 -2.01 17.39
N CYS A 81 4.61 -3.27 17.81
CA CYS A 81 3.43 -3.82 18.49
C CYS A 81 3.88 -4.75 19.62
N SER A 82 3.17 -4.73 20.75
CA SER A 82 3.46 -5.65 21.86
C SER A 82 3.15 -7.12 21.55
N ASP A 83 2.26 -7.37 20.58
CA ASP A 83 1.89 -8.71 20.11
C ASP A 83 2.43 -8.93 18.70
N THR A 84 3.26 -9.97 18.55
CA THR A 84 3.91 -10.35 17.29
C THR A 84 2.90 -10.86 16.25
N PHE A 85 1.79 -11.45 16.68
CA PHE A 85 0.73 -11.88 15.77
C PHE A 85 0.03 -10.66 15.15
N ILE A 86 -0.28 -9.65 15.96
CA ILE A 86 -0.85 -8.37 15.47
C ILE A 86 0.15 -7.69 14.54
N LEU A 87 1.44 -7.65 14.90
CA LEU A 87 2.49 -7.10 14.05
C LEU A 87 2.51 -7.77 12.66
N GLY A 88 2.47 -9.11 12.62
CA GLY A 88 2.43 -9.87 11.36
C GLY A 88 1.22 -9.52 10.48
N GLN A 89 0.03 -9.35 11.08
CA GLN A 89 -1.16 -8.93 10.35
C GLN A 89 -1.03 -7.52 9.77
N LYS A 90 -0.50 -6.58 10.57
CA LYS A 90 -0.28 -5.19 10.15
C LYS A 90 0.72 -5.13 9.00
N VAL A 91 1.85 -5.83 9.14
CA VAL A 91 2.88 -5.97 8.09
C VAL A 91 2.25 -6.49 6.80
N MET A 92 1.48 -7.58 6.85
CA MET A 92 0.84 -8.14 5.65
C MET A 92 -0.06 -7.14 4.93
N ILE A 93 -0.91 -6.40 5.66
CA ILE A 93 -1.76 -5.36 5.05
C ILE A 93 -0.94 -4.22 4.46
N MET A 94 0.15 -3.81 5.12
CA MET A 94 1.03 -2.77 4.58
C MET A 94 1.67 -3.20 3.27
N VAL A 95 2.15 -4.45 3.19
CA VAL A 95 2.77 -5.02 1.99
C VAL A 95 1.74 -5.12 0.85
N LEU A 96 0.51 -5.57 1.13
CA LEU A 96 -0.57 -5.61 0.14
C LEU A 96 -0.93 -4.21 -0.37
N LYS A 97 -1.02 -3.22 0.52
CA LYS A 97 -1.31 -1.84 0.14
C LYS A 97 -0.17 -1.23 -0.69
N ALA A 98 1.08 -1.52 -0.34
CA ALA A 98 2.23 -1.11 -1.14
C ALA A 98 2.16 -1.70 -2.56
N ALA A 99 1.86 -3.00 -2.69
CA ALA A 99 1.72 -3.66 -3.99
C ALA A 99 0.58 -3.08 -4.85
N GLU A 100 -0.53 -2.68 -4.23
CA GLU A 100 -1.64 -1.94 -4.87
C GLU A 100 -1.15 -0.59 -5.45
N LEU A 101 -0.29 0.11 -4.69
CA LEU A 101 0.36 1.36 -5.09
C LEU A 101 1.54 1.19 -6.05
N LYS A 102 1.80 -0.05 -6.53
CA LYS A 102 2.95 -0.41 -7.39
C LYS A 102 4.31 -0.18 -6.72
N LEU A 103 4.34 -0.31 -5.39
CA LEU A 103 5.55 -0.31 -4.59
C LEU A 103 5.88 -1.74 -4.17
N SER A 104 7.16 -1.97 -3.97
CA SER A 104 7.75 -3.15 -3.33
C SER A 104 8.37 -2.71 -2.01
N CYS A 105 8.68 -3.66 -1.13
CA CYS A 105 9.27 -3.33 0.17
C CYS A 105 10.33 -4.34 0.60
N HIS A 106 11.34 -3.83 1.30
CA HIS A 106 12.22 -4.62 2.15
C HIS A 106 11.67 -4.60 3.57
N ILE A 107 11.78 -5.74 4.26
CA ILE A 107 11.30 -5.91 5.63
C ILE A 107 12.50 -6.27 6.48
N ASP A 108 12.88 -5.34 7.35
CA ASP A 108 13.98 -5.49 8.29
C ASP A 108 13.41 -5.70 9.69
N HIS A 109 13.86 -6.76 10.36
CA HIS A 109 13.46 -7.08 11.73
C HIS A 109 14.47 -6.46 12.70
N ASP A 110 14.07 -5.39 13.39
CA ASP A 110 14.90 -4.76 14.44
C ASP A 110 14.90 -5.62 15.71
N THR A 111 13.69 -6.04 16.13
CA THR A 111 13.40 -6.85 17.31
C THR A 111 12.17 -7.72 17.03
N PRO A 112 11.82 -8.70 17.89
CA PRO A 112 10.60 -9.49 17.69
C PRO A 112 9.30 -8.67 17.61
N ASP A 113 9.28 -7.51 18.29
CA ASP A 113 8.15 -6.60 18.43
C ASP A 113 8.24 -5.36 17.51
N THR A 114 9.34 -5.19 16.77
CA THR A 114 9.58 -4.03 15.90
C THR A 114 10.09 -4.43 14.52
N VAL A 115 9.43 -3.93 13.49
CA VAL A 115 9.78 -4.15 12.08
C VAL A 115 9.83 -2.81 11.35
N THR A 116 10.84 -2.65 10.50
CA THR A 116 10.94 -1.51 9.59
C THR A 116 10.66 -1.98 8.16
N LEU A 117 9.69 -1.36 7.50
CA LEU A 117 9.39 -1.60 6.09
C LEU A 117 9.94 -0.45 5.26
N THR A 118 10.86 -0.73 4.36
CA THR A 118 11.44 0.26 3.43
C THR A 118 10.84 0.07 2.04
N PHE A 119 10.19 1.10 1.51
CA PHE A 119 9.41 1.03 0.26
C PHE A 119 10.19 1.60 -0.92
N PHE A 120 10.02 1.00 -2.08
CA PHE A 120 10.63 1.44 -3.32
C PHE A 120 9.76 1.03 -4.51
N ARG A 121 10.03 1.61 -5.67
CA ARG A 121 9.43 1.16 -6.93
C ARG A 121 10.42 0.25 -7.65
N GLN A 122 9.95 -0.84 -8.24
CA GLN A 122 10.80 -1.69 -9.07
C GLN A 122 10.88 -1.18 -10.51
N THR A 123 12.08 -1.24 -11.08
CA THR A 123 12.26 -1.16 -12.54
C THR A 123 11.81 -2.48 -13.16
N VAL A 124 11.00 -2.39 -14.22
CA VAL A 124 10.57 -3.55 -15.03
C VAL A 124 11.69 -3.96 -15.97
#